data_AF-A0A5D0QZV2-F1
#
_entry.id   AF-A0A5D0QZV2-F1
#
_cell.length_a   1.000
_cell.length_b   1.000
_cell.length_c   1.000
_cell.angle_alpha   90.00
_cell.angle_beta   90.00
_cell.angle_gamma   90.00
#
_symmetry.space_group_name_H-M   'P 1'
#
loop_
_entity.id
_entity.type
_entity.pdbx_description
1 polymer ?
#
loop_
_entity_poly.entity_id
_entity_poly.type
_entity_poly.pdbx_seq_one_letter_code
_entity_poly.pdbx_strand_id
1 'polypeptide(L)'
;MDSIYLRIGTEYYKKALVPLHSGDKWSTLLKWKKGEIITDEGKDYLDEIEKYNGFCLIPSHVSYKQDIDGFYNEYEKLQHEFLSGDFKKTKAFLKHIFDEHYEIGLDYLTILWKHPTQILPILCLVSEERKTGKTTFLNWLKLIFQGNMTINKNEDFR
;
A
#
# COMPACT_ATOMS: atom_id res chain seq x y z
N MET A 1 -13.06 1.17 -20.82
CA MET A 1 -11.64 0.78 -20.72
C MET A 1 -11.02 1.74 -19.73
N ASP A 2 -10.35 1.25 -18.70
CA ASP A 2 -9.68 2.15 -17.75
C ASP A 2 -8.58 2.92 -18.51
N SER A 3 -8.68 4.24 -18.54
CA SER A 3 -7.64 5.07 -19.15
C SER A 3 -6.32 4.86 -18.41
N ILE A 4 -5.24 4.69 -19.18
CA ILE A 4 -3.88 4.55 -18.65
C ILE A 4 -3.38 5.90 -18.11
N TYR A 5 -3.98 7.00 -18.56
CA TYR A 5 -3.61 8.35 -18.17
C TYR A 5 -4.64 8.95 -17.20
N LEU A 6 -4.16 9.84 -16.35
CA LEU A 6 -4.96 10.59 -15.39
C LEU A 6 -4.57 12.06 -15.48
N ARG A 7 -5.53 12.96 -15.30
CA ARG A 7 -5.25 14.39 -15.07
C ARG A 7 -5.57 14.71 -13.62
N ILE A 8 -4.56 15.14 -12.87
CA ILE A 8 -4.70 15.44 -11.44
C ILE A 8 -4.27 16.90 -11.25
N GLY A 9 -5.22 17.76 -10.89
CA GLY A 9 -5.05 19.20 -10.91
C GLY A 9 -4.78 19.71 -12.33
N THR A 10 -3.61 20.30 -12.54
CA THR A 10 -3.15 20.79 -13.86
C THR A 10 -2.25 19.82 -14.61
N GLU A 11 -1.79 18.76 -13.94
CA GLU A 11 -0.76 17.85 -14.45
C GLU A 11 -1.37 16.55 -14.98
N TYR A 12 -0.64 15.90 -15.89
CA TYR A 12 -1.00 14.59 -16.41
C TYR A 12 -0.06 13.52 -15.89
N TYR A 13 -0.60 12.33 -15.67
CA TYR A 13 0.10 11.18 -15.15
C TYR A 13 -0.22 9.95 -15.96
N LYS A 14 0.72 9.01 -16.02
CA LYS A 14 0.55 7.68 -16.61
C LYS A 14 0.64 6.63 -15.50
N LYS A 15 -0.38 5.77 -15.39
CA LYS A 15 -0.31 4.57 -14.55
C LYS A 15 0.77 3.64 -15.10
N ALA A 16 1.75 3.29 -14.28
CA ALA A 16 2.87 2.45 -14.68
C ALA A 16 3.16 1.37 -13.63
N LEU A 17 3.62 0.21 -14.11
CA LEU A 17 4.19 -0.84 -13.28
C LEU A 17 5.70 -0.81 -13.46
N VAL A 18 6.41 -0.24 -12.51
CA VAL A 18 7.87 -0.11 -12.56
C VAL A 18 8.51 -1.40 -12.04
N PRO A 19 9.40 -2.05 -12.82
CA PRO A 19 10.08 -3.25 -12.38
C PRO A 19 11.10 -2.92 -11.27
N LEU A 20 11.16 -3.78 -10.26
CA LEU A 20 12.15 -3.77 -9.20
C LEU A 20 13.24 -4.80 -9.49
N HIS A 21 14.43 -4.60 -8.91
CA HIS A 21 15.53 -5.56 -9.01
C HIS A 21 15.16 -6.95 -8.45
N SER A 22 14.19 -7.03 -7.54
CA SER A 22 13.67 -8.30 -7.03
C SER A 22 12.90 -9.14 -8.06
N GLY A 23 12.57 -8.57 -9.23
CA GLY A 23 11.68 -9.17 -10.23
C GLY A 23 10.20 -8.81 -10.04
N ASP A 24 9.85 -8.18 -8.90
CA ASP A 24 8.52 -7.64 -8.66
C ASP A 24 8.27 -6.36 -9.47
N LYS A 25 7.01 -5.95 -9.57
CA LYS A 25 6.62 -4.65 -10.12
C LYS A 25 5.85 -3.86 -9.07
N TRP A 26 6.06 -2.56 -9.01
CA TRP A 26 5.27 -1.68 -8.15
C TRP A 26 4.49 -0.67 -8.99
N SER A 27 3.26 -0.37 -8.56
CA SER A 27 2.36 0.57 -9.23
C SER A 27 2.75 2.00 -8.88
N THR A 28 2.81 2.88 -9.88
CA THR A 28 3.13 4.29 -9.68
C THR A 28 2.47 5.18 -10.72
N LEU A 29 2.46 6.48 -10.43
CA LEU A 29 2.02 7.52 -11.34
C LEU A 29 3.26 8.28 -11.85
N LEU A 30 3.58 8.09 -13.13
CA LEU A 30 4.65 8.82 -13.78
C LEU A 30 4.10 10.13 -14.33
N LYS A 31 4.69 11.27 -13.97
CA LYS A 31 4.37 12.55 -14.61
C LYS A 31 4.56 12.42 -16.12
N TRP A 32 3.57 12.86 -16.87
CA TRP A 32 3.53 12.76 -18.32
C TRP A 32 3.20 14.11 -18.93
N LYS A 33 3.85 14.44 -20.05
CA LYS A 33 3.57 15.69 -20.75
C LYS A 33 2.31 15.52 -21.58
N LYS A 34 1.40 16.50 -21.51
CA LYS A 34 0.19 16.56 -22.34
C LYS A 34 0.50 16.39 -23.85
N GLY A 35 1.58 17.00 -24.32
CA GLY A 35 2.00 16.90 -25.73
C GLY A 35 2.30 15.48 -26.17
N GLU A 36 2.96 14.68 -25.33
CA GLU A 36 3.26 13.27 -25.65
C GLU A 36 1.99 12.41 -25.68
N ILE A 37 1.02 12.67 -24.79
CA ILE A 37 -0.28 11.99 -24.85
C ILE A 37 -0.97 12.26 -26.20
N ILE A 38 -0.95 13.52 -26.66
CA ILE A 38 -1.53 13.88 -27.96
C ILE A 38 -0.79 13.20 -29.11
N THR A 39 0.54 13.10 -29.03
CA THR A 39 1.36 12.40 -30.04
C THR A 39 1.04 10.90 -30.08
N ASP A 40 0.88 10.28 -28.91
CA ASP A 40 0.70 8.82 -28.78
C ASP A 40 -0.75 8.38 -29.09
N GLU A 41 -1.75 9.11 -28.58
CA GLU A 41 -3.17 8.68 -28.58
C GLU A 41 -4.09 9.61 -29.41
N GLY A 42 -3.58 10.77 -29.85
CA GLY A 42 -4.37 11.80 -30.52
C GLY A 42 -4.98 12.85 -29.57
N LYS A 43 -5.44 13.97 -30.13
CA LYS A 43 -5.93 15.12 -29.35
C LYS A 43 -7.24 14.81 -28.62
N ASP A 44 -8.14 14.08 -29.28
CA ASP A 44 -9.49 13.80 -28.78
C ASP A 44 -9.46 12.85 -27.57
N TYR A 45 -8.39 12.06 -27.42
CA TYR A 45 -8.17 11.18 -26.27
C TYR A 45 -8.12 11.94 -24.93
N LEU A 46 -7.74 13.22 -24.94
CA LEU A 46 -7.67 14.04 -23.73
C LEU A 46 -9.03 14.22 -23.03
N ASP A 47 -10.13 14.05 -23.77
CA ASP A 47 -11.48 14.15 -23.21
C ASP A 47 -11.92 12.87 -22.48
N GLU A 48 -11.28 11.73 -22.78
CA GLU A 48 -11.51 10.43 -22.13
C GLU A 48 -10.70 10.26 -20.84
N ILE A 49 -9.70 11.11 -20.59
CA ILE A 49 -8.84 11.05 -19.41
C ILE A 49 -9.62 11.47 -18.16
N GLU A 50 -9.62 10.62 -17.14
CA GLU A 50 -10.20 10.92 -15.84
C GLU A 50 -9.54 12.14 -15.20
N LYS A 51 -10.37 13.02 -14.61
CA LYS A 51 -9.94 14.30 -14.07
C LYS A 51 -10.21 14.34 -12.58
N TYR A 52 -9.16 14.57 -11.81
CA TYR A 52 -9.21 14.76 -10.37
C TYR A 52 -8.75 16.17 -10.01
N ASN A 53 -9.30 16.73 -8.95
CA ASN A 53 -8.94 18.06 -8.43
C ASN A 53 -7.53 18.07 -7.82
N GLY A 54 -7.10 16.92 -7.27
CA GLY A 54 -5.81 16.76 -6.62
C GLY A 54 -5.64 15.36 -6.06
N PHE A 55 -4.61 15.18 -5.23
CA PHE A 55 -4.37 13.98 -4.46
C PHE A 55 -5.05 14.06 -3.08
N CYS A 56 -5.43 12.91 -2.54
CA CYS A 56 -5.79 12.74 -1.15
C CYS A 56 -5.21 11.41 -0.63
N LEU A 57 -5.15 11.25 0.69
CA LEU A 57 -4.76 9.99 1.31
C LEU A 57 -5.78 9.66 2.40
N ILE A 58 -6.78 8.86 2.05
CA ILE A 58 -7.82 8.42 2.98
C ILE A 58 -7.76 6.89 3.05
N PRO A 59 -7.09 6.34 4.09
CA PRO A 59 -6.89 4.90 4.25
C PRO A 59 -8.19 4.13 4.49
N SER A 60 -8.37 3.02 3.78
CA SER A 60 -9.45 2.07 4.04
C SER A 60 -9.11 0.70 3.44
N HIS A 61 -8.89 -0.30 4.30
CA HIS A 61 -8.54 -1.67 3.90
C HIS A 61 -9.73 -2.46 3.34
N VAL A 62 -10.94 -2.19 3.82
CA VAL A 62 -12.16 -2.97 3.52
C VAL A 62 -13.08 -2.23 2.56
N SER A 63 -13.16 -0.91 2.68
CA SER A 63 -14.06 -0.06 1.88
C SER A 63 -13.24 0.94 1.07
N TYR A 64 -12.26 0.42 0.34
CA TYR A 64 -11.36 1.21 -0.49
C TYR A 64 -12.12 1.99 -1.57
N LYS A 65 -11.71 3.23 -1.81
CA LYS A 65 -12.17 4.06 -2.93
C LYS A 65 -10.98 4.78 -3.55
N GLN A 66 -10.87 4.68 -4.88
CA GLN A 66 -9.86 5.38 -5.68
C GLN A 66 -10.20 6.85 -5.87
N ASP A 67 -11.47 7.16 -6.10
CA ASP A 67 -12.01 8.52 -6.15
C ASP A 67 -12.72 8.83 -4.83
N ILE A 68 -12.36 9.96 -4.21
CA ILE A 68 -13.07 10.51 -3.06
C ILE A 68 -13.33 11.99 -3.34
N ASP A 69 -14.60 12.33 -3.55
CA ASP A 69 -15.07 13.69 -3.83
C ASP A 69 -14.29 14.38 -4.97
N GLY A 70 -13.91 13.62 -6.01
CA GLY A 70 -13.14 14.09 -7.15
C GLY A 70 -11.64 14.25 -6.87
N PHE A 71 -11.12 13.69 -5.78
CA PHE A 71 -9.68 13.59 -5.50
C PHE A 71 -9.20 12.16 -5.73
N TYR A 72 -7.98 12.03 -6.27
CA TYR A 72 -7.33 10.74 -6.46
C TYR A 72 -6.73 10.28 -5.13
N ASN A 73 -7.24 9.18 -4.59
CA ASN A 73 -6.72 8.58 -3.37
C ASN A 73 -5.40 7.84 -3.64
N GLU A 74 -4.32 8.29 -3.00
CA GLU A 74 -3.00 7.66 -3.10
C GLU A 74 -2.92 6.32 -2.34
N TYR A 75 -3.91 6.06 -1.49
CA TYR A 75 -4.03 4.76 -0.84
C TYR A 75 -4.22 3.65 -1.87
N GLU A 76 -3.59 2.48 -1.68
CA GLU A 76 -3.67 1.38 -2.63
C GLU A 76 -4.73 0.35 -2.24
N LYS A 77 -5.46 -0.14 -3.24
CA LYS A 77 -6.38 -1.26 -3.05
C LYS A 77 -5.61 -2.52 -2.68
N LEU A 78 -5.94 -3.12 -1.54
CA LEU A 78 -5.40 -4.43 -1.17
C LEU A 78 -6.01 -5.53 -2.06
N GLN A 79 -5.17 -6.48 -2.48
CA GLN A 79 -5.52 -7.58 -3.36
C GLN A 79 -5.76 -8.88 -2.56
N HIS A 80 -6.49 -8.80 -1.44
CA HIS A 80 -6.80 -9.95 -0.60
C HIS A 80 -8.19 -10.50 -0.85
N GLU A 81 -8.31 -11.82 -0.85
CA GLU A 81 -9.60 -12.52 -0.78
C GLU A 81 -9.76 -13.10 0.63
N PHE A 82 -10.82 -12.70 1.32
CA PHE A 82 -11.08 -13.17 2.68
C PHE A 82 -11.90 -14.45 2.66
N LEU A 83 -11.35 -15.52 3.22
CA LEU A 83 -12.02 -16.80 3.39
C LEU A 83 -12.10 -17.13 4.88
N SER A 84 -13.24 -17.68 5.29
CA SER A 84 -13.38 -18.21 6.66
C SER A 84 -12.58 -19.50 6.79
N GLY A 85 -11.79 -19.63 7.85
CA GLY A 85 -10.98 -20.81 8.09
C GLY A 85 -10.08 -20.68 9.31
N ASP A 86 -9.38 -21.76 9.62
CA ASP A 86 -8.37 -21.78 10.68
C ASP A 86 -7.00 -21.34 10.13
N PHE A 87 -6.24 -20.65 10.98
CA PHE A 87 -4.94 -20.04 10.65
C PHE A 87 -3.86 -20.48 11.65
N LYS A 88 -3.84 -21.77 12.02
CA LYS A 88 -2.91 -22.35 13.02
C LYS A 88 -1.45 -21.90 12.88
N LYS A 89 -0.92 -21.85 11.65
CA LYS A 89 0.47 -21.43 11.39
C LYS A 89 0.70 -19.96 11.73
N THR A 90 -0.18 -19.08 11.27
CA THR A 90 -0.15 -17.64 11.61
C THR A 90 -0.30 -17.44 13.11
N LYS A 91 -1.23 -18.17 13.74
CA LYS A 91 -1.44 -18.10 15.20
C LYS A 91 -0.19 -18.51 15.98
N ALA A 92 0.45 -19.62 15.61
CA ALA A 92 1.70 -20.05 16.22
C ALA A 92 2.84 -19.05 15.98
N PHE A 93 2.94 -18.48 14.78
CA PHE A 93 3.92 -17.47 14.45
C PHE A 93 3.75 -16.19 15.28
N LEU A 94 2.52 -15.67 15.40
CA LEU A 94 2.25 -14.49 16.22
C LEU A 94 2.50 -14.75 17.70
N LYS A 95 2.15 -15.96 18.20
CA LYS A 95 2.52 -16.36 19.57
C LYS A 95 4.03 -16.41 19.77
N HIS A 96 4.80 -16.85 18.79
CA HIS A 96 6.26 -16.81 18.86
C HIS A 96 6.81 -15.37 18.86
N ILE A 97 6.22 -14.45 18.09
CA ILE A 97 6.68 -13.06 17.99
C ILE A 97 6.35 -12.25 19.25
N PHE A 98 5.13 -12.40 19.78
CA PHE A 98 4.65 -11.60 20.90
C PHE A 98 4.76 -12.32 22.25
N ASP A 99 5.03 -13.62 22.25
CA ASP A 99 5.16 -14.48 23.44
C ASP A 99 3.98 -14.31 24.42
N GLU A 100 4.26 -13.93 25.67
CA GLU A 100 3.26 -13.65 26.69
C GLU A 100 2.32 -12.48 26.33
N HIS A 101 2.72 -11.59 25.42
CA HIS A 101 1.94 -10.44 24.95
C HIS A 101 1.09 -10.74 23.71
N TYR A 102 0.84 -12.02 23.39
CA TYR A 102 0.10 -12.43 22.20
C TYR A 102 -1.22 -11.67 21.99
N GLU A 103 -2.04 -11.53 23.03
CA GLU A 103 -3.35 -10.84 22.93
C GLU A 103 -3.17 -9.34 22.62
N ILE A 104 -2.20 -8.68 23.26
CA ILE A 104 -1.88 -7.26 23.01
C ILE A 104 -1.38 -7.07 21.58
N GLY A 105 -0.52 -7.98 21.10
CA GLY A 105 -0.04 -7.96 19.72
C GLY A 105 -1.16 -8.17 18.70
N LEU A 106 -2.13 -9.03 19.03
CA LEU A 106 -3.31 -9.28 18.19
C LEU A 106 -4.23 -8.05 18.15
N ASP A 107 -4.46 -7.39 19.29
CA ASP A 107 -5.22 -6.15 19.36
C ASP A 107 -4.55 -5.04 18.54
N TYR A 108 -3.23 -4.88 18.67
CA TYR A 108 -2.45 -3.92 17.89
C TYR A 108 -2.65 -4.12 16.38
N LEU A 109 -2.51 -5.36 15.89
CA LEU A 109 -2.70 -5.69 14.48
C LEU A 109 -4.17 -5.50 14.03
N THR A 110 -5.12 -5.81 14.91
CA THR A 110 -6.54 -5.63 14.64
C THR A 110 -6.90 -4.15 14.51
N ILE A 111 -6.33 -3.29 15.35
CA ILE A 111 -6.54 -1.84 15.29
C ILE A 111 -5.91 -1.28 14.02
N LEU A 112 -4.68 -1.67 13.67
CA LEU A 112 -4.07 -1.27 12.39
C LEU A 112 -4.97 -1.60 11.18
N TRP A 113 -5.57 -2.80 11.19
CA TRP A 113 -6.43 -3.25 10.10
C TRP A 113 -7.81 -2.55 10.07
N LYS A 114 -8.46 -2.38 11.23
CA LYS A 114 -9.83 -1.83 11.28
C LYS A 114 -9.84 -0.30 11.29
N HIS A 115 -8.78 0.32 11.81
CA HIS A 115 -8.66 1.75 12.03
C HIS A 115 -7.29 2.25 11.52
N PRO A 116 -7.04 2.24 10.20
CA PRO A 116 -5.73 2.57 9.64
C PRO A 116 -5.27 4.02 9.88
N THR A 117 -6.16 4.90 10.35
CA THR A 117 -5.84 6.28 10.76
C THR A 117 -5.50 6.40 12.25
N GLN A 118 -5.66 5.33 13.02
CA GLN A 118 -5.37 5.33 14.46
C GLN A 118 -3.86 5.39 14.67
N ILE A 119 -3.41 6.40 15.40
CA ILE A 119 -2.02 6.48 15.87
C ILE A 119 -1.83 5.42 16.94
N LEU A 120 -0.85 4.54 16.75
CA LEU A 120 -0.48 3.49 17.68
C LEU A 120 0.95 3.68 18.22
N PRO A 121 1.28 3.12 19.39
CA PRO A 121 2.64 3.10 19.90
C PRO A 121 3.61 2.43 18.94
N ILE A 122 4.88 2.86 18.93
CA ILE A 122 5.91 2.22 18.11
C ILE A 122 6.17 0.80 18.66
N LEU A 123 5.93 -0.21 17.82
CA LEU A 123 6.22 -1.60 18.17
C LEU A 123 7.72 -1.90 18.04
N CYS A 124 8.39 -2.04 19.18
CA CYS A 124 9.81 -2.36 19.24
C CYS A 124 10.04 -3.86 19.47
N LEU A 125 10.38 -4.60 18.42
CA LEU A 125 10.74 -6.01 18.54
C LEU A 125 12.20 -6.16 19.00
N VAL A 126 12.39 -6.44 20.29
CA VAL A 126 13.70 -6.74 20.89
C VAL A 126 13.89 -8.25 20.99
N SER A 127 15.12 -8.72 20.81
CA SER A 127 15.46 -10.12 21.07
C SER A 127 16.94 -10.24 21.43
N GLU A 128 17.25 -11.09 22.41
CA GLU A 128 18.63 -11.35 22.81
C GLU A 128 19.38 -12.17 21.76
N GLU A 129 18.69 -13.08 21.09
CA GLU A 129 19.25 -13.93 20.03
C GLU A 129 19.14 -13.30 18.63
N ARG A 130 20.06 -13.68 17.73
CA ARG A 130 19.99 -13.34 16.29
C ARG A 130 19.04 -14.32 15.59
N LYS A 131 18.37 -13.87 14.51
CA LYS A 131 17.44 -14.67 13.66
C LYS A 131 16.12 -15.10 14.34
N THR A 132 15.56 -14.26 15.19
CA THR A 132 14.32 -14.53 15.95
C THR A 132 13.00 -14.32 15.19
N GLY A 133 13.06 -13.97 13.90
CA GLY A 133 11.87 -13.82 13.05
C GLY A 133 11.46 -12.38 12.75
N LYS A 134 12.23 -11.36 13.16
CA LYS A 134 11.91 -9.94 12.90
C LYS A 134 11.73 -9.60 11.42
N THR A 135 12.66 -10.03 10.57
CA THR A 135 12.55 -9.86 9.11
C THR A 135 11.32 -10.60 8.57
N THR A 136 11.06 -11.81 9.07
CA THR A 136 9.87 -12.58 8.70
C THR A 136 8.59 -11.87 9.09
N PHE A 137 8.54 -11.21 10.25
CA PHE A 137 7.40 -10.42 10.71
C PHE A 137 7.18 -9.19 9.82
N LEU A 138 8.23 -8.44 9.49
CA LEU A 138 8.13 -7.32 8.56
C LEU A 138 7.65 -7.76 7.18
N ASN A 139 8.16 -8.89 6.67
CA ASN A 139 7.71 -9.47 5.40
C ASN A 139 6.25 -9.92 5.49
N TRP A 140 5.83 -10.51 6.60
CA TRP A 140 4.43 -10.90 6.84
C TRP A 140 3.49 -9.68 6.88
N LEU A 141 3.89 -8.59 7.53
CA LEU A 141 3.16 -7.31 7.48
C LEU A 141 3.11 -6.74 6.06
N LYS A 142 4.22 -6.82 5.30
CA LYS A 142 4.25 -6.37 3.90
C LYS A 142 3.32 -7.19 3.01
N LEU A 143 3.13 -8.48 3.29
CA LEU A 143 2.12 -9.31 2.60
C LEU A 143 0.69 -8.85 2.93
N ILE A 144 0.41 -8.48 4.18
CA ILE A 144 -0.92 -8.01 4.61
C ILE A 144 -1.24 -6.63 4.06
N PHE A 145 -0.31 -5.68 4.19
CA PHE A 145 -0.56 -4.27 3.87
C PHE A 145 -0.10 -3.86 2.46
N GLN A 146 0.61 -4.74 1.75
CA GLN A 146 1.01 -4.59 0.35
C GLN A 146 1.61 -3.20 0.05
N GLY A 147 1.08 -2.46 -0.93
CA GLY A 147 1.55 -1.12 -1.30
C GLY A 147 1.46 -0.09 -0.18
N ASN A 148 0.56 -0.28 0.79
CA ASN A 148 0.33 0.65 1.90
C ASN A 148 1.34 0.53 3.07
N MET A 149 2.44 -0.20 2.89
CA MET A 149 3.51 -0.33 3.88
C MET A 149 4.88 -0.12 3.24
N THR A 150 5.75 0.62 3.91
CA THR A 150 7.16 0.81 3.51
C THR A 150 8.09 0.21 4.55
N ILE A 151 9.16 -0.44 4.10
CA ILE A 151 10.26 -0.88 4.96
C ILE A 151 11.42 0.08 4.74
N ASN A 152 11.65 0.96 5.71
CA ASN A 152 12.77 1.90 5.67
C ASN A 152 14.02 1.22 6.24
N LYS A 153 15.11 1.23 5.48
CA LYS A 153 16.45 0.81 5.92
C LYS A 153 17.23 2.04 6.39
N ASN A 154 18.30 1.82 7.15
CA ASN A 154 19.16 2.91 7.62
C ASN A 154 19.75 3.77 6.48
N GLU A 155 19.88 3.22 5.27
CA GLU A 155 20.34 3.94 4.09
C GLU A 155 19.30 4.92 3.55
N ASP A 156 18.01 4.71 3.84
CA ASP A 156 16.90 5.56 3.39
C ASP A 156 16.72 6.82 4.25
N PHE A 157 17.47 6.95 5.36
CA PHE A 157 17.43 8.10 6.27
C PHE A 157 18.62 9.06 6.09
N ARG A 158 19.36 8.97 4.97
CA ARG A 158 20.47 9.85 4.64
C ARG A 158 20.08 11.05 3.79
#